data_AF-A0A135LEU2-F1
#
_entry.id   AF-A0A135LEU2-F1
#
_cell.length_a   1.000
_cell.length_b   1.000
_cell.length_c   1.000
_cell.angle_alpha   90.00
_cell.angle_beta   90.00
_cell.angle_gamma   90.00
#
_symmetry.space_group_name_H-M   'P 1'
#
loop_
_entity.id
_entity.type
_entity.pdbx_description
1 polymer ?
#
loop_
_entity_poly.entity_id
_entity_poly.type
_entity_poly.pdbx_seq_one_letter_code
_entity_poly.pdbx_strand_id
1 'polypeptide(L)'
;MSAFAPEDPDIDYSYAEVDPAETSTPPIPQSMGDADASHGRGHSNNPLLGDNPLVSDLEQEVLEEYARLLRNVNQLSDKLADLAGDPASMPLDGLRLLERKTATVCTLLKASVYSIVLQQQIWNENEEQQQQQQNEIRHFQDHEYQHGYEGEGDITFQ
;
A
#
# COMPACT_ATOMS: atom_id res chain seq x y z
N MET A 1 5.86 -5.20 25.90
CA MET A 1 4.40 -5.36 25.99
C MET A 1 3.94 -6.03 24.70
N SER A 2 3.76 -7.35 24.77
CA SER A 2 3.41 -8.22 23.64
C SER A 2 2.00 -8.72 23.90
N ALA A 3 1.04 -8.32 23.07
CA ALA A 3 -0.35 -8.76 23.18
C ALA A 3 -0.54 -9.98 22.27
N PHE A 4 -0.40 -11.16 22.88
CA PHE A 4 -0.77 -12.46 22.34
C PHE A 4 -2.25 -12.66 22.70
N ALA A 5 -3.13 -12.75 21.70
CA ALA A 5 -4.55 -13.01 21.88
C ALA A 5 -4.77 -14.48 22.28
N PRO A 6 -5.70 -14.80 23.20
CA PRO A 6 -6.01 -16.18 23.55
C PRO A 6 -6.90 -16.83 22.49
N GLU A 7 -6.63 -18.11 22.22
CA GLU A 7 -7.44 -18.98 21.37
C GLU A 7 -8.76 -19.33 22.06
N ASP A 8 -9.89 -19.18 21.34
CA ASP A 8 -11.18 -19.72 21.73
C ASP A 8 -11.30 -21.17 21.19
N PRO A 9 -11.48 -22.18 22.06
CA PRO A 9 -11.93 -23.50 21.66
C PRO A 9 -13.46 -23.50 21.58
N ASP A 10 -14.00 -24.39 20.74
CA ASP A 10 -15.44 -24.75 20.64
C ASP A 10 -16.28 -23.97 19.61
N ILE A 11 -16.00 -24.21 18.32
CA ILE A 11 -17.03 -24.05 17.28
C ILE A 11 -17.49 -25.45 16.84
N ASP A 12 -18.72 -25.77 17.22
CA ASP A 12 -19.45 -27.01 16.94
C ASP A 12 -19.92 -27.05 15.47
N TYR A 13 -19.42 -28.02 14.70
CA TYR A 13 -19.82 -28.28 13.31
C TYR A 13 -21.00 -29.26 13.30
N SER A 14 -22.21 -28.80 13.63
CA SER A 14 -23.43 -29.60 13.46
C SER A 14 -24.05 -29.35 12.07
N TYR A 15 -24.08 -30.39 11.24
CA TYR A 15 -24.67 -30.43 9.90
C TYR A 15 -26.18 -30.12 9.97
N ALA A 16 -26.61 -28.96 9.48
CA ALA A 16 -28.04 -28.66 9.33
C ALA A 16 -28.57 -29.36 8.07
N GLU A 17 -29.35 -30.41 8.31
CA GLU A 17 -30.15 -31.16 7.33
C GLU A 17 -31.26 -30.23 6.78
N VAL A 18 -31.27 -30.00 5.46
CA VAL A 18 -32.28 -29.16 4.78
C VAL A 18 -33.28 -30.06 4.06
N ASP A 19 -34.53 -29.99 4.52
CA ASP A 19 -35.72 -30.71 4.05
C ASP A 19 -36.11 -30.33 2.60
N PRO A 20 -36.37 -31.28 1.67
CA PRO A 20 -36.62 -30.98 0.27
C PRO A 20 -38.12 -30.82 -0.03
N ALA A 21 -38.73 -29.70 0.35
CA ALA A 21 -40.03 -29.34 -0.19
C ALA A 21 -40.20 -27.82 -0.30
N GLU A 22 -40.56 -27.41 -1.51
CA GLU A 22 -41.08 -26.09 -1.90
C GLU A 22 -40.05 -25.01 -2.30
N THR A 23 -39.72 -25.00 -3.60
CA THR A 23 -39.49 -23.75 -4.32
C THR A 23 -40.20 -23.80 -5.67
N SER A 24 -41.25 -22.98 -5.74
CA SER A 24 -42.16 -22.75 -6.85
C SER A 24 -41.41 -22.18 -8.07
N THR A 25 -41.58 -22.83 -9.22
CA THR A 25 -41.03 -22.41 -10.53
C THR A 25 -42.14 -21.70 -11.33
N PRO A 26 -41.92 -20.54 -11.97
CA PRO A 26 -42.90 -19.93 -12.87
C PRO A 26 -42.95 -20.67 -14.23
N PRO A 27 -44.08 -20.62 -14.98
CA PRO A 27 -44.24 -21.40 -16.20
C PRO A 27 -43.53 -20.75 -17.41
N ILE A 28 -42.83 -21.57 -18.19
CA ILE A 28 -42.23 -21.22 -19.49
C ILE A 28 -43.32 -21.30 -20.58
N PRO A 29 -43.44 -20.34 -21.53
CA PRO A 29 -44.36 -20.47 -22.65
C PRO A 29 -43.87 -21.53 -23.64
N GLN A 30 -44.75 -22.48 -23.99
CA GLN A 30 -44.51 -23.44 -25.05
C GLN A 30 -44.49 -22.74 -26.41
N SER A 31 -43.33 -22.75 -27.08
CA SER A 31 -43.21 -22.49 -28.51
C SER A 31 -42.84 -23.81 -29.18
N MET A 32 -43.85 -24.46 -29.76
CA MET A 32 -43.67 -25.50 -30.76
C MET A 32 -43.20 -24.86 -32.07
N GLY A 33 -42.10 -25.36 -32.60
CA GLY A 33 -41.56 -25.00 -33.91
C GLY A 33 -40.56 -26.06 -34.35
N ASP A 34 -40.99 -26.88 -35.30
CA ASP A 34 -40.23 -27.93 -35.96
C ASP A 34 -38.92 -27.42 -36.58
N ALA A 35 -37.83 -28.15 -36.39
CA ALA A 35 -36.79 -28.32 -37.41
C ALA A 35 -35.84 -29.45 -37.01
N ASP A 36 -36.04 -30.59 -37.66
CA ASP A 36 -35.05 -31.63 -37.89
C ASP A 36 -33.68 -31.02 -38.24
N ALA A 37 -32.76 -31.02 -37.27
CA ALA A 37 -31.36 -30.74 -37.48
C ALA A 37 -30.58 -31.87 -36.81
N SER A 38 -30.37 -32.91 -37.60
CA SER A 38 -29.33 -33.92 -37.46
C SER A 38 -28.19 -33.49 -36.53
N HIS A 39 -27.95 -34.30 -35.50
CA HIS A 39 -26.81 -34.20 -34.62
C HIS A 39 -25.53 -34.44 -35.43
N GLY A 40 -25.03 -33.39 -36.09
CA GLY A 40 -23.68 -33.32 -36.59
C GLY A 40 -22.73 -33.19 -35.42
N ARG A 41 -22.49 -34.30 -34.72
CA ARG A 41 -21.41 -34.47 -33.75
C ARG A 41 -20.12 -34.08 -34.45
N GLY A 42 -19.67 -32.86 -34.19
CA GLY A 42 -18.41 -32.32 -34.68
C GLY A 42 -17.29 -33.17 -34.10
N HIS A 43 -16.91 -34.21 -34.83
CA HIS A 43 -15.76 -35.05 -34.53
C HIS A 43 -14.56 -34.14 -34.41
N SER A 44 -14.02 -34.05 -33.20
CA SER A 44 -12.63 -33.61 -33.03
C SER A 44 -11.78 -34.52 -33.92
N ASN A 45 -10.88 -33.95 -34.74
CA ASN A 45 -10.08 -34.68 -35.72
C ASN A 45 -9.03 -35.62 -35.10
N ASN A 46 -9.26 -36.08 -33.86
CA ASN A 46 -8.37 -36.96 -33.13
C ASN A 46 -8.94 -38.40 -33.22
N PRO A 47 -8.31 -39.32 -33.96
CA PRO A 47 -8.82 -40.67 -34.21
C PRO A 47 -8.90 -41.57 -32.95
N LEU A 48 -8.40 -41.09 -31.81
CA LEU A 48 -8.55 -41.70 -30.49
C LEU A 48 -9.75 -41.17 -29.70
N LEU A 49 -10.36 -40.07 -30.14
CA LEU A 49 -11.51 -39.42 -29.51
C LEU A 49 -12.83 -39.60 -30.31
N GLY A 50 -12.79 -40.31 -31.44
CA GLY A 50 -14.00 -40.75 -32.14
C GLY A 50 -14.31 -42.20 -31.76
N ASP A 51 -15.59 -42.54 -31.62
CA ASP A 51 -16.13 -43.84 -31.17
C ASP A 51 -15.27 -45.02 -31.63
N ASN A 52 -14.29 -45.40 -30.80
CA ASN A 52 -13.32 -46.43 -31.14
C ASN A 52 -13.82 -47.71 -30.46
N PRO A 53 -14.19 -48.76 -31.21
CA PRO A 53 -14.76 -49.98 -30.64
C PRO A 53 -13.76 -50.77 -29.75
N LEU A 54 -12.52 -50.30 -29.64
CA LEU A 54 -11.44 -50.84 -28.83
C LEU A 54 -11.30 -50.14 -27.47
N VAL A 55 -12.04 -49.06 -27.21
CA VAL A 55 -11.98 -48.25 -26.00
C VAL A 55 -13.32 -48.34 -25.30
N SER A 56 -13.33 -48.67 -24.00
CA SER A 56 -14.57 -48.76 -23.23
C SER A 56 -15.23 -47.39 -23.10
N ASP A 57 -16.57 -47.30 -23.04
CA ASP A 57 -17.31 -46.03 -22.92
C ASP A 57 -16.77 -45.13 -21.78
N LEU A 58 -16.36 -45.73 -20.66
CA LEU A 58 -15.74 -45.02 -19.53
C LEU A 58 -14.35 -44.47 -19.86
N GLU A 59 -13.53 -45.24 -20.57
CA GLU A 59 -12.18 -44.81 -20.96
C GLU A 59 -12.23 -43.65 -21.95
N GLN A 60 -13.23 -43.66 -22.84
CA GLN A 60 -13.49 -42.58 -23.77
C GLN A 60 -13.92 -41.28 -23.06
N GLU A 61 -14.83 -41.36 -22.09
CA GLU A 61 -15.25 -40.23 -21.26
C GLU A 61 -14.07 -39.64 -20.47
N VAL A 62 -13.23 -40.51 -19.90
CA VAL A 62 -12.02 -40.10 -19.17
C VAL A 62 -11.02 -39.41 -20.10
N LEU A 63 -10.80 -39.90 -21.32
CA LEU A 63 -9.93 -39.26 -22.30
C LEU A 63 -10.46 -37.90 -22.77
N GLU A 64 -11.78 -37.77 -22.96
CA GLU A 64 -12.42 -36.49 -23.27
C GLU A 64 -12.23 -35.47 -22.13
N GLU A 65 -12.37 -35.90 -20.87
CA GLU A 65 -12.11 -35.05 -19.71
C GLU A 65 -10.63 -34.67 -19.58
N TYR A 66 -9.69 -35.58 -19.83
CA TYR A 66 -8.27 -35.24 -19.85
C TYR A 66 -7.92 -34.27 -20.99
N ALA A 67 -8.52 -34.44 -22.17
CA ALA A 67 -8.32 -33.51 -23.29
C ALA A 67 -8.89 -32.11 -22.96
N ARG A 68 -10.06 -32.06 -22.32
CA ARG A 68 -10.67 -30.82 -21.82
C ARG A 68 -9.82 -30.18 -20.73
N LEU A 69 -9.32 -30.96 -19.77
CA LEU A 69 -8.46 -30.50 -18.69
C LEU A 69 -7.15 -29.95 -19.23
N LEU A 70 -6.49 -30.65 -20.15
CA LEU A 70 -5.25 -30.19 -20.78
C LEU A 70 -5.46 -28.86 -21.51
N ARG A 71 -6.57 -28.73 -22.25
CA ARG A 71 -6.95 -27.47 -22.88
C ARG A 71 -7.15 -26.37 -21.85
N ASN A 72 -7.83 -26.66 -20.74
CA ASN A 72 -8.05 -25.68 -19.67
C ASN A 72 -6.75 -25.25 -19.00
N VAL A 73 -5.82 -26.18 -18.73
CA VAL A 73 -4.51 -25.89 -18.15
C VAL A 73 -3.66 -25.06 -19.09
N ASN A 74 -3.64 -25.36 -20.39
CA ASN A 74 -2.93 -24.55 -21.38
C ASN A 74 -3.53 -23.14 -21.47
N GLN A 75 -4.85 -23.00 -21.53
CA GLN A 75 -5.50 -21.69 -21.52
C GLN A 75 -5.23 -20.90 -20.23
N LEU A 76 -5.14 -21.57 -19.09
CA LEU A 76 -4.83 -20.94 -17.81
C LEU A 76 -3.36 -20.50 -17.78
N SER A 77 -2.44 -21.34 -18.28
CA SER A 77 -1.02 -21.01 -18.43
C SER A 77 -0.81 -19.81 -19.34
N ASP A 78 -1.47 -19.75 -20.49
CA ASP A 78 -1.38 -18.63 -21.43
C ASP A 78 -1.89 -17.34 -20.77
N LYS A 79 -3.05 -17.39 -20.11
CA LYS A 79 -3.59 -16.24 -19.36
C LYS A 79 -2.68 -15.79 -18.22
N LEU A 80 -2.05 -16.71 -17.50
CA LEU A 80 -1.08 -16.37 -16.46
C LEU A 80 0.20 -15.76 -17.04
N ALA A 81 0.67 -16.26 -18.19
CA ALA A 81 1.82 -15.69 -18.88
C ALA A 81 1.53 -14.27 -19.37
N ASP A 82 0.33 -14.03 -19.94
CA ASP A 82 -0.13 -12.70 -20.32
C ASP A 82 -0.25 -11.78 -19.10
N LEU A 83 -0.91 -12.24 -18.02
CA LEU A 83 -1.03 -11.46 -16.78
C LEU A 83 0.31 -11.18 -16.08
N ALA A 84 1.27 -12.08 -16.19
CA ALA A 84 2.61 -11.90 -15.65
C ALA A 84 3.46 -10.98 -16.53
N GLY A 85 3.19 -10.95 -17.85
CA GLY A 85 3.88 -10.11 -18.82
C GLY A 85 3.45 -8.65 -18.82
N ASP A 86 2.15 -8.36 -18.67
CA ASP A 86 1.59 -7.04 -19.00
C ASP A 86 1.57 -5.95 -17.90
N PRO A 87 1.32 -6.19 -16.59
CA PRO A 87 1.00 -5.07 -15.68
C PRO A 87 1.91 -4.84 -14.47
N ALA A 88 3.04 -5.54 -14.28
CA ALA A 88 3.87 -5.31 -13.09
C ALA A 88 4.66 -3.98 -13.13
N SER A 89 4.94 -3.43 -14.32
CA SER A 89 5.78 -2.23 -14.48
C SER A 89 5.06 -0.93 -14.12
N MET A 90 3.79 -0.77 -14.50
CA MET A 90 3.05 0.48 -14.33
C MET A 90 2.89 0.92 -12.85
N PRO A 91 2.44 0.08 -11.91
CA PRO A 91 2.35 0.47 -10.50
C PRO A 91 3.73 0.62 -9.84
N LEU A 92 4.73 -0.18 -10.22
CA LEU A 92 6.10 -0.06 -9.71
C LEU A 92 6.77 1.24 -10.16
N ASP A 93 6.58 1.64 -11.42
CA ASP A 93 7.05 2.93 -11.94
C ASP A 93 6.32 4.10 -11.29
N GLY A 94 5.01 3.94 -11.01
CA GLY A 94 4.24 4.88 -10.20
C GLY A 94 4.83 5.08 -8.80
N LEU A 95 5.19 3.99 -8.12
CA LEU A 95 5.82 4.03 -6.79
C LEU A 95 7.20 4.68 -6.82
N ARG A 96 8.04 4.35 -7.81
CA ARG A 96 9.37 4.97 -7.98
C ARG A 96 9.26 6.47 -8.27
N LEU A 97 8.32 6.87 -9.12
CA LEU A 97 8.06 8.28 -9.38
C LEU A 97 7.57 9.00 -8.13
N LEU A 98 6.69 8.37 -7.36
CA LEU A 98 6.19 8.90 -6.10
C LEU A 98 7.32 9.09 -5.10
N GLU A 99 8.17 8.08 -4.90
CA GLU A 99 9.36 8.14 -4.05
C GLU A 99 10.26 9.32 -4.41
N ARG A 100 10.58 9.49 -5.70
CA ARG A 100 11.44 10.60 -6.15
C ARG A 100 10.82 11.96 -5.85
N LYS A 101 9.50 12.10 -6.04
CA LYS A 101 8.77 13.36 -5.78
C LYS A 101 8.71 13.66 -4.29
N THR A 102 8.36 12.68 -3.46
CA THR A 102 8.26 12.87 -2.01
C THR A 102 9.63 13.06 -1.37
N ALA A 103 10.67 12.37 -1.84
CA ALA A 103 12.06 12.60 -1.40
C ALA A 103 12.52 14.03 -1.69
N THR A 104 12.14 14.57 -2.86
CA THR A 104 12.43 15.97 -3.21
C THR A 104 11.71 16.93 -2.28
N VAL A 105 10.40 16.74 -2.05
CA VAL A 105 9.63 17.57 -1.12
C VAL A 105 10.17 17.49 0.31
N CYS A 106 10.49 16.28 0.79
CA CYS A 106 11.08 16.07 2.11
C CYS A 106 12.43 16.78 2.26
N THR A 107 13.27 16.74 1.22
CA THR A 107 14.57 17.45 1.22
C THR A 107 14.39 18.95 1.26
N LEU A 108 13.49 19.51 0.44
CA LEU A 108 13.19 20.94 0.45
C LEU A 108 12.64 21.39 1.80
N LEU A 109 11.74 20.61 2.39
CA LEU A 109 11.19 20.87 3.71
C LEU A 109 12.27 20.79 4.80
N LYS A 110 13.16 19.80 4.73
CA LYS A 110 14.27 19.67 5.69
C LYS A 110 15.23 20.84 5.58
N ALA A 111 15.57 21.26 4.37
CA ALA A 111 16.41 22.44 4.14
C ALA A 111 15.72 23.72 4.64
N SER A 112 14.41 23.89 4.39
CA SER A 112 13.68 25.07 4.84
C SER A 112 13.60 25.14 6.36
N VAL A 113 13.27 24.03 7.02
CA VAL A 113 13.22 23.95 8.48
C VAL A 113 14.60 24.19 9.09
N TYR A 114 15.65 23.56 8.55
CA TYR A 114 17.02 23.77 9.03
C TYR A 114 17.47 25.22 8.89
N SER A 115 17.18 25.85 7.75
CA SER A 115 17.48 27.27 7.52
C SER A 115 16.80 28.16 8.56
N ILE A 116 15.52 27.92 8.86
CA ILE A 116 14.75 28.74 9.82
C ILE A 116 15.30 28.54 11.24
N VAL A 117 15.52 27.30 11.67
CA VAL A 117 16.02 27.00 13.02
C VAL A 117 17.41 27.59 13.22
N LEU A 118 18.30 27.47 12.22
CA LEU A 118 19.64 28.02 12.30
C LEU A 118 19.63 29.55 12.35
N GLN A 119 18.77 30.20 11.55
CA GLN A 119 18.61 31.65 11.59
C GLN A 119 18.11 32.13 12.96
N GLN A 120 17.20 31.40 13.61
CA GLN A 120 16.73 31.73 14.96
C GLN A 120 17.82 31.57 16.01
N GLN A 121 18.63 30.51 15.92
CA GLN A 121 19.77 30.31 16.83
C GLN A 121 20.76 31.48 16.72
N ILE A 122 21.16 31.82 15.49
CA ILE A 122 22.06 32.95 15.23
C ILE A 122 21.46 34.27 15.73
N TRP A 123 20.17 34.51 15.48
CA TRP A 123 19.50 35.73 15.93
C TRP A 123 19.49 35.85 17.46
N ASN A 124 19.08 34.79 18.16
CA ASN A 124 19.02 34.77 19.62
C ASN A 124 20.41 34.93 20.25
N GLU A 125 21.43 34.24 19.72
CA GLU A 125 22.82 34.37 20.19
C GLU A 125 23.36 35.80 20.01
N ASN A 126 23.02 36.47 18.91
CA ASN A 126 23.43 37.85 18.66
C ASN A 126 22.72 38.85 19.60
N GLU A 127 21.45 38.64 19.93
CA GLU A 127 20.71 39.49 20.89
C GLU A 127 21.30 39.37 22.30
N GLU A 128 21.66 38.16 22.73
CA GLU A 128 22.30 37.92 24.03
C GLU A 128 23.67 38.61 24.12
N GLN A 129 24.48 38.54 23.05
CA GLN A 129 25.78 39.22 23.00
C GLN A 129 25.64 40.74 23.04
N GLN A 130 24.64 41.32 22.37
CA GLN A 130 24.39 42.76 22.43
C GLN A 130 23.95 43.22 23.83
N GLN A 131 23.12 42.44 24.52
CA GLN A 131 22.72 42.75 25.89
C GLN A 131 23.89 42.66 26.88
N GLN A 132 24.79 41.68 26.72
CA GLN A 132 26.00 41.60 27.55
C GLN A 132 26.91 42.80 27.32
N GLN A 133 27.18 43.17 26.07
CA GLN A 133 28.02 44.34 25.76
C GLN A 133 27.40 45.63 26.32
N GLN A 134 26.08 45.79 26.20
CA GLN A 134 25.40 46.97 26.73
C GLN A 134 25.40 47.01 28.26
N ASN A 135 25.23 45.86 28.93
CA ASN A 135 25.34 45.79 30.38
C ASN A 135 26.77 46.03 30.86
N GLU A 136 27.78 45.54 30.16
CA GLU A 136 29.19 45.74 30.51
C GLU A 136 29.57 47.22 30.36
N ILE A 137 29.14 47.88 29.29
CA ILE A 137 29.30 49.33 29.10
C ILE A 137 28.59 50.11 30.21
N ARG A 138 27.37 49.71 30.58
CA ARG A 138 26.64 50.35 31.68
C ARG A 138 27.36 50.18 33.03
N HIS A 139 27.85 48.97 33.31
CA HIS A 139 28.58 48.67 34.54
C HIS A 139 29.88 49.47 34.63
N PHE A 140 30.58 49.65 33.51
CA PHE A 140 31.79 50.46 33.44
C PHE A 140 31.49 51.93 33.73
N GLN A 141 30.42 52.45 33.12
CA GLN A 141 29.97 53.81 33.30
C GLN A 141 29.49 54.08 34.73
N ASP A 142 28.72 53.16 35.34
CA ASP A 142 28.29 53.26 36.75
C ASP A 142 29.49 53.20 37.73
N HIS A 143 30.50 52.36 37.46
CA HIS A 143 31.72 52.32 38.27
C HIS A 143 32.54 53.62 38.18
N GLU A 144 32.62 54.24 37.00
CA GLU A 144 33.31 55.51 36.82
C GLU A 144 32.62 56.65 37.59
N TYR A 145 31.28 56.69 37.60
CA TYR A 145 30.52 57.66 38.39
C TYR A 145 30.64 57.43 39.90
N GLN A 146 30.76 56.19 40.37
CA GLN A 146 30.90 55.92 41.80
C GLN A 146 32.32 56.18 42.33
N HIS A 147 33.35 56.07 41.49
CA HIS A 147 34.74 56.38 41.88
C HIS A 147 35.09 57.88 41.84
N GLY A 148 34.27 58.71 41.19
CA GLY A 148 34.50 60.15 41.05
C GLY A 148 34.14 61.00 42.29
N TYR A 149 33.50 60.43 43.31
CA TYR A 149 33.02 61.19 44.49
C TYR A 149 33.66 60.80 45.83
N GLU A 150 34.69 59.95 45.84
CA GLU A 150 35.46 59.64 47.07
C GLU A 150 36.85 60.33 47.11
N GLY A 151 37.19 61.15 46.11
CA GLY A 151 38.55 61.67 45.92
C GLY A 151 38.80 63.17 46.18
N GLU A 152 37.79 63.98 46.49
CA GLU A 152 37.99 65.43 46.74
C GLU A 152 37.11 65.91 47.89
N GLY A 153 37.54 65.57 49.11
CA GLY A 153 36.96 66.07 50.35
C GLY A 153 38.00 66.72 51.25
N ASP A 154 38.96 67.48 50.71
CA ASP A 154 39.76 68.40 51.53
C ASP A 154 40.40 69.52 50.68
N ILE A 155 39.76 70.68 50.65
CA ILE A 155 40.46 71.96 50.47
C ILE A 155 39.91 72.94 51.50
N THR A 156 40.46 72.81 52.71
CA THR A 156 40.37 73.81 53.78
C THR A 156 40.98 75.13 53.27
N PHE A 157 40.15 76.14 53.02
CA PHE A 157 40.60 77.52 52.75
C PHE A 157 40.81 78.27 54.08
N GLN A 158 41.95 78.95 54.17
CA GLN A 158 42.50 79.68 55.32
C GLN A 158 41.96 81.11 55.42
#